data_AF-A0ABD5WRW8-F1
#
_entry.id   AF-A0ABD5WRW8-F1
#
_cell.length_a   1.000
_cell.length_b   1.000
_cell.length_c   1.000
_cell.angle_alpha   90.00
_cell.angle_beta   90.00
_cell.angle_gamma   90.00
#
_symmetry.space_group_name_H-M   'P 1'
#
loop_
_entity.id
_entity.type
_entity.pdbx_description
1 polymer ?
#
loop_
_entity_poly.entity_id
_entity_poly.type
_entity_poly.pdbx_seq_one_letter_code
_entity_poly.pdbx_strand_id
1 'polypeptide(L)'
;MGFERFVASDEAEYSFEVGGESVTYHISSLDELRIIGYMHSTEAPVLEDIVSHVSADDSFLDVGANVGIYAAVAGTVGASAVAVEPIQQNVVKARKNLELNCDDWETLPFAMGDGERVTQMDADTLDGIDDMASLGEGRSRCRCSTATR
;
A
#
# COMPACT_ATOMS: atom_id res chain seq x y z
N MET A 1 26.47 9.57 30.70
CA MET A 1 26.33 9.39 29.24
C MET A 1 24.86 9.58 28.93
N GLY A 2 24.52 10.74 28.38
CA GLY A 2 23.14 11.15 28.17
C GLY A 2 22.52 10.36 27.03
N PHE A 3 21.32 9.84 27.25
CA PHE A 3 20.43 9.45 26.17
C PHE A 3 19.92 10.73 25.54
N GLU A 4 20.59 11.18 24.48
CA GLU A 4 20.05 12.22 23.63
C GLU A 4 18.84 11.67 22.89
N ARG A 5 17.70 12.14 23.35
CA ARG A 5 16.38 12.10 22.73
C ARG A 5 16.49 12.44 21.23
N PHE A 6 16.45 11.41 20.38
CA PHE A 6 16.13 11.57 18.97
C PHE A 6 14.63 11.83 18.87
N VAL A 7 14.27 13.08 18.62
CA VAL A 7 12.99 13.43 18.03
C VAL A 7 13.19 13.21 16.53
N ALA A 8 12.97 11.98 16.05
CA ALA A 8 12.80 11.74 14.62
C ALA A 8 11.35 12.12 14.29
N SER A 9 11.18 13.01 13.32
CA SER A 9 9.90 13.29 12.66
C SER A 9 9.15 12.00 12.35
N ASP A 10 7.82 12.00 12.52
CA ASP A 10 6.89 10.86 12.59
C ASP A 10 6.80 9.93 11.35
N GLU A 11 7.83 9.81 10.52
CA GLU A 11 7.81 9.13 9.23
C GLU A 11 9.24 8.59 8.93
N ALA A 12 9.41 7.28 8.75
CA ALA A 12 10.69 6.60 8.48
C ALA A 12 10.57 5.60 7.32
N GLU A 13 11.65 5.34 6.59
CA GLU A 13 11.69 4.30 5.55
C GLU A 13 12.32 3.01 6.10
N TYR A 14 11.77 1.85 5.73
CA TYR A 14 12.30 0.55 6.11
C TYR A 14 12.30 -0.42 4.94
N SER A 15 13.42 -1.08 4.70
CA SER A 15 13.60 -2.00 3.56
C SER A 15 13.58 -3.46 3.99
N PHE A 16 13.03 -4.31 3.12
CA PHE A 16 13.01 -5.77 3.23
C PHE A 16 13.66 -6.38 1.99
N GLU A 17 14.33 -7.51 2.17
CA GLU A 17 14.92 -8.26 1.06
C GLU A 17 13.97 -9.39 0.64
N VAL A 18 13.69 -9.49 -0.66
CA VAL A 18 12.83 -10.51 -1.27
C VAL A 18 13.49 -11.00 -2.55
N GLY A 19 13.88 -12.29 -2.61
CA GLY A 19 14.40 -12.87 -3.86
C GLY A 19 15.66 -12.21 -4.43
N GLY A 20 16.39 -11.40 -3.65
CA GLY A 20 17.54 -10.62 -4.10
C GLY A 20 17.23 -9.16 -4.48
N GLU A 21 15.96 -8.78 -4.48
CA GLU A 21 15.49 -7.41 -4.61
C GLU A 21 15.26 -6.78 -3.23
N SER A 22 15.48 -5.46 -3.15
CA SER A 22 15.25 -4.68 -1.93
C SER A 22 14.01 -3.80 -2.11
N VAL A 23 12.98 -4.04 -1.31
CA VAL A 23 11.72 -3.27 -1.33
C VAL A 23 11.62 -2.39 -0.09
N THR A 24 11.29 -1.11 -0.28
CA THR A 24 11.30 -0.09 0.79
C THR A 24 9.90 0.44 1.05
N TYR A 25 9.50 0.49 2.31
CA TYR A 25 8.21 1.02 2.72
C TYR A 25 8.36 2.27 3.55
N HIS A 26 7.42 3.17 3.35
CA HIS A 26 7.17 4.26 4.26
C HIS A 26 6.47 3.72 5.53
N ILE A 27 7.02 4.02 6.70
CA ILE A 27 6.58 3.57 8.02
C ILE A 27 6.32 4.78 8.92
N SER A 28 5.09 4.91 9.40
CA SER A 28 4.71 5.97 10.36
C SER A 28 4.66 5.46 11.81
N SER A 29 4.64 4.14 12.02
CA SER A 29 4.57 3.55 13.36
C SER A 29 5.26 2.18 13.48
N LEU A 30 5.57 1.79 14.71
CA LEU A 30 6.11 0.45 14.97
C LEU A 30 5.09 -0.67 14.73
N ASP A 31 3.79 -0.39 14.87
CA ASP A 31 2.75 -1.38 14.61
C ASP A 31 2.58 -1.63 13.11
N GLU A 32 2.68 -0.58 12.30
CA GLU A 32 2.77 -0.72 10.84
C GLU A 32 4.00 -1.54 10.43
N LEU A 33 5.18 -1.24 10.99
CA LEU A 33 6.39 -2.02 10.73
C LEU A 33 6.21 -3.51 11.10
N ARG A 34 5.55 -3.79 12.22
CA ARG A 34 5.26 -5.15 12.66
C ARG A 34 4.31 -5.87 11.70
N ILE A 35 3.26 -5.18 11.23
CA ILE A 35 2.30 -5.78 10.30
C ILE A 35 2.96 -6.04 8.95
N ILE A 36 3.69 -5.07 8.39
CA ILE A 36 4.41 -5.26 7.13
C ILE A 36 5.45 -6.37 7.28
N GLY A 37 6.21 -6.39 8.38
CA GLY A 37 7.17 -7.47 8.66
C GLY A 37 6.52 -8.85 8.82
N TYR A 38 5.33 -8.91 9.43
CA TYR A 38 4.54 -10.14 9.51
C TYR A 38 4.10 -10.60 8.12
N MET A 39 3.57 -9.68 7.29
CA MET A 39 3.17 -9.98 5.91
C MET A 39 4.36 -10.49 5.08
N HIS A 40 5.52 -9.84 5.17
CA HIS A 40 6.76 -10.32 4.54
C HIS A 40 7.14 -11.74 4.98
N SER A 41 6.89 -12.08 6.24
CA SER A 41 7.20 -13.40 6.77
C SER A 41 6.19 -14.46 6.33
N THR A 42 4.90 -14.14 6.28
CA THR A 42 3.83 -15.09 5.94
C THR A 42 3.61 -15.25 4.45
N GLU A 43 3.84 -14.20 3.68
CA GLU A 43 3.66 -14.17 2.22
C GLU A 43 4.99 -14.37 1.48
N ALA A 44 6.09 -14.66 2.17
CA ALA A 44 7.42 -14.82 1.57
C ALA A 44 7.42 -15.66 0.28
N PRO A 45 6.73 -16.83 0.19
CA PRO A 45 6.70 -17.60 -1.05
C PRO A 45 6.05 -16.85 -2.21
N VAL A 46 4.98 -16.09 -1.95
CA VAL A 46 4.28 -15.29 -2.98
C VAL A 46 5.16 -14.12 -3.42
N LEU A 47 5.83 -13.45 -2.47
CA LEU A 47 6.74 -12.35 -2.78
C LEU A 47 7.95 -12.84 -3.62
N GLU A 48 8.50 -14.00 -3.29
CA GLU A 48 9.56 -14.64 -4.09
C GLU A 48 9.06 -15.11 -5.47
N ASP A 49 7.83 -15.60 -5.56
CA ASP A 49 7.19 -15.94 -6.84
C ASP A 49 7.04 -14.72 -7.74
N ILE A 50 6.69 -13.55 -7.19
CA ILE A 50 6.66 -12.28 -7.95
C ILE A 50 8.04 -11.98 -8.52
N VAL A 51 9.08 -11.96 -7.67
CA VAL A 51 10.45 -11.63 -8.11
C VAL A 51 10.97 -12.61 -9.17
N SER A 52 10.56 -13.87 -9.11
CA SER A 52 11.05 -14.92 -10.04
C SER A 52 10.27 -15.02 -11.35
N HIS A 53 9.05 -14.48 -11.43
CA HIS A 53 8.18 -14.65 -12.60
C HIS A 53 7.77 -13.34 -13.28
N VAL A 54 7.83 -12.20 -12.59
CA VAL A 54 7.50 -10.90 -13.15
C VAL A 54 8.74 -10.27 -13.78
N SER A 55 8.58 -9.68 -14.96
CA SER A 55 9.65 -8.98 -15.70
C SER A 55 9.35 -7.49 -15.84
N ALA A 56 10.37 -6.69 -16.14
CA ALA A 56 10.23 -5.24 -16.30
C ALA A 56 9.27 -4.80 -17.43
N ASP A 57 9.03 -5.66 -18.42
CA ASP A 57 8.09 -5.39 -19.52
C ASP A 57 6.63 -5.72 -19.15
N ASP A 58 6.37 -6.25 -17.96
CA ASP A 58 5.03 -6.66 -17.51
C ASP A 58 4.26 -5.49 -16.86
N SER A 59 2.94 -5.67 -16.80
CA SER A 59 2.04 -4.85 -15.97
C SER A 59 1.45 -5.71 -14.86
N PHE A 60 1.71 -5.32 -13.62
CA PHE A 60 1.26 -6.00 -12.41
C PHE A 60 0.00 -5.34 -11.86
N LEU A 61 -1.06 -6.14 -11.66
CA LEU A 61 -2.33 -5.69 -11.09
C LEU A 61 -2.49 -6.28 -9.68
N ASP A 62 -2.45 -5.42 -8.68
CA ASP A 62 -2.61 -5.78 -7.27
C ASP A 62 -4.04 -5.44 -6.81
N VAL A 63 -4.85 -6.48 -6.59
CA VAL A 63 -6.27 -6.33 -6.23
C VAL A 63 -6.45 -6.51 -4.73
N GLY A 64 -6.97 -5.47 -4.07
CA GLY A 64 -6.99 -5.44 -2.60
C GLY A 64 -5.60 -5.08 -2.05
N ALA A 65 -4.97 -4.07 -2.67
CA ALA A 65 -3.56 -3.77 -2.48
C ALA A 65 -3.21 -3.39 -1.04
N ASN A 66 -4.17 -2.93 -0.22
CA ASN A 66 -3.91 -2.39 1.10
C ASN A 66 -2.80 -1.32 1.03
N VAL A 67 -1.62 -1.55 1.60
CA VAL A 67 -0.47 -0.64 1.52
C VAL A 67 0.49 -0.92 0.35
N GLY A 68 0.08 -1.77 -0.60
CA GLY A 68 0.78 -2.02 -1.86
C GLY A 68 1.98 -2.96 -1.75
N ILE A 69 1.97 -3.94 -0.84
CA ILE A 69 3.12 -4.86 -0.62
C ILE A 69 3.49 -5.62 -1.91
N TYR A 70 2.52 -6.23 -2.58
CA TYR A 70 2.79 -7.02 -3.78
C TYR A 70 3.20 -6.14 -4.96
N ALA A 71 2.45 -5.06 -5.19
CA ALA A 71 2.77 -4.09 -6.23
C ALA A 71 4.14 -3.43 -6.04
N ALA A 72 4.56 -3.14 -4.81
CA ALA A 72 5.88 -2.60 -4.52
C ALA A 72 7.00 -3.60 -4.88
N VAL A 73 6.84 -4.88 -4.53
CA VAL A 73 7.79 -5.94 -4.93
C VAL A 73 7.82 -6.14 -6.45
N ALA A 74 6.68 -6.06 -7.13
CA ALA A 74 6.67 -6.09 -8.60
C ALA A 74 7.39 -4.86 -9.20
N GLY A 75 7.29 -3.69 -8.55
CA GLY A 75 8.01 -2.50 -8.94
C GLY A 75 9.53 -2.66 -8.87
N THR A 76 10.07 -3.36 -7.86
CA THR A 76 11.53 -3.52 -7.72
C THR A 76 12.17 -4.32 -8.87
N VAL A 77 11.41 -5.22 -9.51
CA VAL A 77 11.86 -5.92 -10.74
C VAL A 77 11.65 -5.09 -12.02
N GLY A 78 11.18 -3.85 -11.88
CA GLY A 78 10.99 -2.89 -12.97
C GLY A 78 9.62 -2.94 -13.65
N ALA A 79 8.67 -3.73 -13.15
CA ALA A 79 7.34 -3.80 -13.76
C ALA A 79 6.51 -2.55 -13.49
N SER A 80 5.60 -2.23 -14.41
CA SER A 80 4.55 -1.24 -14.18
C SER A 80 3.51 -1.79 -13.20
N ALA A 81 2.97 -0.97 -12.30
CA ALA A 81 2.10 -1.45 -11.22
C ALA A 81 0.78 -0.68 -11.11
N VAL A 82 -0.35 -1.41 -11.04
CA VAL A 82 -1.68 -0.84 -10.74
C VAL A 82 -2.19 -1.45 -9.45
N ALA A 83 -2.37 -0.62 -8.42
CA ALA A 83 -2.86 -1.04 -7.11
C ALA A 83 -4.32 -0.60 -6.90
N VAL A 84 -5.20 -1.58 -6.66
CA VAL A 84 -6.63 -1.37 -6.45
C VAL A 84 -6.94 -1.52 -4.97
N GLU A 85 -7.36 -0.44 -4.32
CA GLU A 85 -7.65 -0.42 -2.89
C GLU A 85 -8.84 0.51 -2.57
N PRO A 86 -9.93 0.00 -1.97
CA PRO A 86 -11.09 0.83 -1.65
C PRO A 86 -10.92 1.76 -0.43
N ILE A 87 -10.05 1.43 0.53
CA ILE A 87 -9.88 2.19 1.77
C ILE A 87 -8.89 3.34 1.55
N GLN A 88 -9.38 4.58 1.62
CA GLN A 88 -8.59 5.77 1.28
C GLN A 88 -7.29 5.94 2.07
N GLN A 89 -7.27 5.57 3.36
CA GLN A 89 -6.05 5.63 4.17
C GLN A 89 -4.98 4.67 3.62
N ASN A 90 -5.39 3.47 3.22
CA ASN A 90 -4.51 2.48 2.61
C ASN A 90 -4.05 2.93 1.21
N VAL A 91 -4.93 3.54 0.39
CA VAL A 91 -4.55 4.14 -0.90
C VAL A 91 -3.43 5.17 -0.76
N VAL A 92 -3.50 6.03 0.26
CA VAL A 92 -2.46 7.05 0.51
C VAL A 92 -1.13 6.38 0.88
N LYS A 93 -1.16 5.32 1.69
CA LYS A 93 0.04 4.54 2.05
C LYS A 93 0.61 3.78 0.85
N ALA A 94 -0.23 3.08 0.09
CA ALA A 94 0.16 2.40 -1.13
C ALA A 94 0.83 3.34 -2.13
N ARG A 95 0.28 4.55 -2.30
CA ARG A 95 0.90 5.59 -3.13
C ARG A 95 2.34 5.90 -2.69
N LYS A 96 2.55 6.18 -1.41
CA LYS A 96 3.90 6.46 -0.88
C LYS A 96 4.86 5.29 -1.10
N ASN A 97 4.38 4.06 -0.90
CA ASN A 97 5.20 2.87 -1.08
C ASN A 97 5.52 2.60 -2.56
N LEU A 98 4.57 2.82 -3.47
CA LEU A 98 4.83 2.67 -4.91
C LEU A 98 5.79 3.74 -5.43
N GLU A 99 5.68 4.98 -4.94
CA GLU A 99 6.62 6.06 -5.26
C GLU A 99 8.08 5.73 -4.91
N LEU A 100 8.32 4.84 -3.93
CA LEU A 100 9.66 4.41 -3.52
C LEU A 100 10.22 3.25 -4.34
N ASN A 101 9.37 2.44 -4.99
CA ASN A 101 9.79 1.17 -5.58
C ASN A 101 9.43 0.99 -7.06
N CYS A 102 8.62 1.88 -7.65
CA CYS A 102 8.11 1.70 -8.98
C CYS A 102 8.22 3.02 -9.78
N ASP A 103 8.73 2.94 -11.01
CA ASP A 103 8.85 4.10 -11.90
C ASP A 103 7.52 4.45 -12.58
N ASP A 104 6.68 3.44 -12.86
CA ASP A 104 5.38 3.61 -13.53
C ASP A 104 4.27 2.92 -12.74
N TRP A 105 3.46 3.72 -12.05
CA TRP A 105 2.44 3.21 -11.13
C TRP A 105 1.15 4.02 -11.13
N GLU A 106 0.05 3.36 -10.76
CA GLU A 106 -1.26 3.96 -10.52
C GLU A 106 -1.94 3.36 -9.28
N THR A 107 -2.64 4.19 -8.51
CA THR A 107 -3.54 3.72 -7.45
C THR A 107 -4.99 4.01 -7.78
N LEU A 108 -5.83 2.99 -7.67
CA LEU A 108 -7.25 3.01 -8.02
C LEU A 108 -8.11 2.89 -6.76
N PRO A 109 -8.77 3.98 -6.32
CA PRO A 109 -9.44 4.04 -5.02
C PRO A 109 -10.86 3.44 -5.05
N PHE A 110 -10.99 2.20 -5.52
CA PHE A 110 -12.26 1.50 -5.61
C PHE A 110 -12.10 0.00 -5.40
N ALA A 111 -13.18 -0.68 -5.03
CA ALA A 111 -13.21 -2.14 -4.98
C ALA A 111 -13.38 -2.72 -6.39
N MET A 112 -12.77 -3.85 -6.68
CA MET A 112 -12.96 -4.58 -7.93
C MET A 112 -14.25 -5.41 -7.88
N GLY A 113 -15.03 -5.39 -8.97
CA GLY A 113 -16.29 -6.12 -9.09
C GLY A 113 -16.73 -6.28 -10.54
N ASP A 114 -17.84 -6.97 -10.76
CA ASP A 114 -18.42 -7.27 -12.08
C ASP A 114 -19.27 -6.13 -12.67
N GLY A 115 -19.38 -5.00 -11.97
CA GLY A 115 -20.08 -3.82 -12.43
C GLY A 115 -19.85 -2.60 -11.55
N GLU A 116 -20.27 -1.44 -12.05
CA GLU A 116 -20.14 -0.18 -11.33
C GLU A 116 -21.25 -0.02 -10.30
N ARG A 117 -20.88 0.03 -9.01
CA ARG A 117 -21.80 0.28 -7.91
C ARG A 117 -21.10 0.97 -6.75
N VAL A 118 -21.83 1.78 -6.00
CA VAL A 118 -21.42 2.29 -4.68
C VAL A 118 -22.10 1.46 -3.60
N THR A 119 -21.31 0.91 -2.69
CA THR A 119 -21.79 0.18 -1.50
C THR A 119 -21.04 0.63 -0.26
N GLN A 120 -21.53 0.27 0.92
CA GLN A 120 -20.83 0.45 2.18
C GLN A 120 -19.85 -0.70 2.40
N MET A 121 -18.68 -0.39 2.94
CA MET A 121 -17.65 -1.33 3.36
C MET A 121 -17.28 -1.01 4.80
N ASP A 122 -17.23 -2.02 5.64
CA ASP A 122 -16.64 -1.91 6.97
C ASP A 122 -15.12 -1.95 6.78
N ALA A 123 -14.43 -0.90 7.20
CA ALA A 123 -13.00 -0.71 6.99
C ALA A 123 -12.26 -0.92 8.31
N ASP A 124 -11.48 -2.00 8.37
CA ASP A 124 -10.41 -2.13 9.36
C ASP A 124 -9.12 -1.60 8.69
N THR A 125 -8.53 -0.57 9.28
CA THR A 125 -7.27 0.00 8.79
C THR A 125 -6.11 -0.57 9.60
N LEU A 126 -4.91 -0.59 8.99
CA LEU A 126 -3.71 -1.10 9.65
C LEU A 126 -3.32 -0.30 10.90
N ASP A 127 -3.79 0.94 11.01
CA ASP A 127 -3.60 1.83 12.17
C ASP A 127 -4.67 1.57 13.23
N GLY A 128 -4.87 0.31 13.62
CA GLY A 128 -5.78 -0.04 14.71
C GLY A 128 -5.29 0.50 16.05
N ILE A 129 -5.46 1.80 16.32
CA ILE A 129 -5.69 2.53 17.59
C ILE A 129 -5.79 4.06 17.30
N ASP A 130 -6.94 4.63 17.69
CA ASP A 130 -7.35 6.02 17.92
C ASP A 130 -7.55 7.03 16.75
N ASP A 131 -8.82 7.30 16.44
CA ASP A 131 -9.37 8.63 16.72
C ASP A 131 -10.90 8.61 16.96
N MET A 132 -11.30 8.34 18.21
CA MET A 132 -12.63 8.67 18.72
C MET A 132 -12.64 10.18 19.09
N ALA A 133 -12.41 11.07 18.11
CA ALA A 133 -12.45 12.52 18.31
C ALA A 133 -12.68 13.31 17.01
N SER A 134 -13.82 13.13 16.35
CA SER A 134 -14.70 14.27 16.07
C SER A 134 -16.02 13.81 15.47
N LEU A 135 -17.10 14.25 16.12
CA LEU A 135 -18.37 14.44 15.45
C LEU A 135 -18.17 15.50 14.36
N GLY A 136 -17.88 15.03 13.16
CA GLY A 136 -17.96 15.81 11.93
C GLY A 136 -18.63 14.92 10.89
N GLU A 137 -19.76 15.37 10.35
CA GLU A 137 -20.45 14.70 9.24
C GLU A 137 -19.57 14.66 7.98
N GLY A 138 -18.60 13.76 7.94
CA GLY A 138 -17.73 13.51 6.80
C GLY A 138 -18.33 12.45 5.88
N ARG A 139 -19.39 12.79 5.14
CA ARG A 139 -19.92 11.91 4.08
C ARG A 139 -18.95 11.89 2.89
N SER A 140 -18.01 10.96 2.86
CA SER A 140 -17.19 10.71 1.67
C SER A 140 -18.05 10.02 0.60
N ARG A 141 -18.65 10.84 -0.29
CA ARG A 141 -19.26 10.35 -1.53
C ARG A 141 -18.16 10.24 -2.58
N CYS A 142 -17.70 9.03 -2.88
CA CYS A 142 -16.94 8.80 -4.10
C CYS A 142 -17.86 9.04 -5.30
N ARG A 143 -17.53 10.03 -6.12
CA ARG A 143 -18.11 10.24 -7.45
C ARG A 143 -17.03 9.95 -8.46
N CYS A 144 -17.23 8.95 -9.31
CA CYS A 144 -16.50 8.83 -10.56
C CYS A 144 -17.13 9.82 -11.56
N SER A 145 -16.34 10.72 -12.14
CA SER A 145 -16.77 11.60 -13.22
C SER A 145 -16.70 10.84 -14.54
N THR A 146 -17.83 10.72 -15.21
CA THR A 146 -17.97 10.17 -16.56
C THR A 146 -17.17 11.01 -17.55
N ALA A 147 -16.04 10.51 -18.03
CA ALA A 147 -15.42 10.97 -19.26
C ALA A 147 -16.03 10.17 -20.42
N THR A 148 -17.14 10.67 -20.97
CA THR A 148 -17.74 10.13 -22.18
C THR A 148 -16.92 10.59 -23.39
N ARG A 149 -16.44 9.64 -24.21
CA ARG A 149 -15.92 9.90 -25.55
C ARG A 149 -17.01 10.41 -26.49
#